data_AF-A0A0P9P923-F1
#
_entry.id   AF-A0A0P9P923-F1
#
_cell.length_a   1.000
_cell.length_b   1.000
_cell.length_c   1.000
_cell.angle_alpha   90.00
_cell.angle_beta   90.00
_cell.angle_gamma   90.00
#
_symmetry.space_group_name_H-M   'P 1'
#
loop_
_entity.id
_entity.type
_entity.pdbx_description
1 polymer ?
#
loop_
_entity_poly.entity_id
_entity_poly.type
_entity_poly.pdbx_seq_one_letter_code
_entity_poly.pdbx_strand_id
1 'polypeptide(L)'
;MSASEKKLYLTRWITGFACFLIAGWYLALPRVVIYYSADGSNGFHYVLNTQHSILRRDLMPGEATGDAGHILPDEDFFMMFDWWADKTPPQCIDITPKRWSTLDIYLDRSGKIDIAKTDPDVIARLKQCPGRPDPFRP
;
A
#
# COMPACT_ATOMS: atom_id res chain seq x y z
N MET A 1 26.53 -22.73 37.83
CA MET A 1 26.29 -21.48 37.05
C MET A 1 26.43 -20.28 37.96
N SER A 2 27.40 -19.42 37.64
CA SER A 2 27.71 -18.19 38.37
C SER A 2 26.62 -17.13 38.18
N ALA A 3 26.43 -16.23 39.15
CA ALA A 3 25.48 -15.13 39.07
C ALA A 3 25.73 -14.21 37.84
N SER A 4 26.97 -14.15 37.36
CA SER A 4 27.36 -13.44 36.13
C SER A 4 26.77 -14.08 34.87
N GLU A 5 26.84 -15.41 34.77
CA GLU A 5 26.31 -16.17 33.62
C GLU A 5 24.78 -16.04 33.53
N LYS A 6 24.09 -16.04 34.68
CA LYS A 6 22.64 -15.85 34.75
C LYS A 6 22.21 -14.46 34.24
N LYS A 7 22.96 -13.41 34.60
CA LYS A 7 22.71 -12.05 34.10
C LYS A 7 22.95 -11.96 32.59
N LEU A 8 24.04 -12.54 32.09
CA LEU A 8 24.36 -12.52 30.66
C LEU A 8 23.31 -13.27 29.82
N TYR A 9 22.85 -14.43 30.31
CA TYR A 9 21.80 -15.22 29.69
C TYR A 9 20.47 -14.46 29.65
N LEU A 10 20.07 -13.84 30.76
CA LEU A 10 18.84 -13.06 30.86
C LEU A 10 18.87 -11.84 29.92
N THR A 11 19.98 -11.10 29.88
CA THR A 11 20.15 -9.97 28.95
C THR A 11 20.00 -10.44 27.50
N ARG A 12 20.60 -11.57 27.11
CA ARG A 12 20.51 -12.09 25.75
C ARG A 12 19.07 -12.46 25.36
N TRP A 13 18.30 -13.02 26.29
CA TRP A 13 16.88 -13.34 26.06
C TRP A 13 16.02 -12.09 25.91
N ILE A 14 16.24 -11.07 26.76
CA ILE A 14 15.52 -9.79 26.65
C ILE A 14 15.83 -9.12 25.31
N THR A 15 17.09 -9.06 24.91
CA THR A 15 17.49 -8.50 23.61
C THR A 15 16.86 -9.30 22.47
N GLY A 16 16.89 -10.63 22.52
CA GLY A 16 16.28 -11.48 21.50
C GLY A 16 14.77 -11.26 21.39
N PHE A 17 14.07 -11.15 22.52
CA PHE A 17 12.65 -10.87 22.57
C PHE A 17 12.30 -9.48 22.02
N ALA A 18 13.07 -8.46 22.38
CA ALA A 18 12.90 -7.12 21.83
C ALA A 18 13.09 -7.09 20.30
N CYS A 19 14.14 -7.74 19.78
CA CYS A 19 14.36 -7.87 18.34
C CYS A 19 13.19 -8.59 17.64
N PHE A 20 12.65 -9.63 18.27
CA PHE A 20 11.50 -10.36 17.75
C PHE A 20 10.24 -9.48 17.67
N LEU A 21 9.95 -8.70 18.72
CA LEU A 21 8.81 -7.77 18.71
C LEU A 21 8.96 -6.69 17.63
N ILE A 22 10.16 -6.12 17.48
CA ILE A 22 10.45 -5.12 16.45
C ILE A 22 10.26 -5.72 15.05
N ALA A 23 10.83 -6.91 14.80
CA ALA A 23 10.66 -7.59 13.52
C ALA A 23 9.19 -7.91 13.23
N GLY A 24 8.45 -8.39 14.24
CA GLY A 24 7.02 -8.65 14.14
C GLY A 24 6.22 -7.39 13.77
N TRP A 25 6.58 -6.24 14.35
CA TRP A 25 5.95 -4.96 14.01
C TRP A 25 6.16 -4.57 12.54
N TYR A 26 7.40 -4.69 12.03
CA TYR A 26 7.70 -4.37 10.63
C TYR A 26 7.01 -5.30 9.63
N LEU A 27 6.81 -6.56 10.00
CA LEU A 27 6.07 -7.54 9.19
C LEU A 27 4.55 -7.33 9.24
N ALA A 28 4.03 -6.79 10.34
CA ALA A 28 2.60 -6.53 10.50
C ALA A 28 2.11 -5.33 9.68
N LEU A 29 3.01 -4.38 9.40
CA LEU A 29 2.71 -3.13 8.73
C LEU A 29 2.11 -3.40 7.34
N PRO A 30 0.84 -3.08 7.10
CA PRO A 30 0.22 -3.30 5.80
C PRO A 30 0.84 -2.35 4.78
N ARG A 31 1.18 -2.86 3.60
CA ARG A 31 1.76 -2.07 2.52
C ARG A 31 0.87 -2.10 1.30
N VAL A 32 0.82 -0.99 0.57
CA VAL A 32 0.14 -0.93 -0.72
C VAL A 32 1.15 -0.43 -1.74
N VAL A 33 1.25 -1.15 -2.85
CA VAL A 33 2.10 -0.77 -3.98
C VAL A 33 1.25 -0.78 -5.25
N ILE A 34 1.30 0.33 -5.97
CA ILE A 34 0.59 0.56 -7.21
C ILE A 34 1.62 0.61 -8.33
N TYR A 35 1.57 -0.36 -9.21
CA TYR A 35 2.47 -0.52 -10.35
C TYR A 35 1.81 0.00 -11.61
N TYR A 36 2.51 0.85 -12.37
CA TYR A 36 2.05 1.26 -13.68
C TYR A 36 2.78 0.46 -14.78
N SER A 37 2.01 -0.10 -15.72
CA SER A 37 2.55 -0.83 -16.87
C SER A 37 3.63 -0.04 -17.63
N ALA A 38 4.71 -0.73 -17.97
CA ALA A 38 5.77 -0.18 -18.82
C ALA A 38 5.30 0.09 -20.26
N ASP A 39 4.20 -0.54 -20.69
CA ASP A 39 3.59 -0.32 -22.01
C ASP A 39 2.74 0.97 -22.08
N GLY A 40 2.67 1.73 -20.98
CA GLY A 40 1.97 3.01 -20.92
C GLY A 40 2.63 4.06 -21.81
N SER A 41 1.83 4.94 -22.42
CA SER A 41 2.35 5.96 -23.34
C SER A 41 2.67 7.30 -22.67
N ASN A 42 2.00 7.61 -21.56
CA ASN A 42 2.14 8.88 -20.84
C ASN A 42 2.17 8.62 -19.33
N GLY A 43 2.78 9.52 -18.57
CA GLY A 43 2.71 9.51 -17.11
C GLY A 43 1.35 9.95 -16.59
N PHE A 44 1.04 9.55 -15.35
CA PHE A 44 -0.13 10.03 -14.61
C PHE A 44 0.30 10.96 -13.50
N HIS A 45 -0.42 12.06 -13.32
CA HIS A 45 -0.39 12.79 -12.05
C HIS A 45 -1.18 11.98 -11.03
N TYR A 46 -0.67 11.85 -9.81
CA TYR A 46 -1.40 11.17 -8.75
C TYR A 46 -1.30 11.90 -7.42
N VAL A 47 -2.30 11.64 -6.58
CA VAL A 47 -2.35 11.97 -5.17
C VAL A 47 -2.67 10.69 -4.41
N LEU A 48 -1.71 10.24 -3.59
CA LEU A 48 -1.91 9.18 -2.62
C LEU A 48 -2.14 9.82 -1.26
N ASN A 49 -3.37 9.71 -0.76
CA ASN A 49 -3.81 10.32 0.48
C ASN A 49 -4.11 9.23 1.51
N THR A 50 -3.23 9.12 2.50
CA THR A 50 -3.32 8.15 3.59
C THR A 50 -3.46 8.93 4.89
N GLN A 51 -4.64 9.03 5.51
CA GLN A 51 -4.99 9.73 6.77
C GLN A 51 -4.09 10.94 7.23
N HIS A 52 -2.81 10.73 7.52
CA HIS A 52 -1.82 11.73 7.95
C HIS A 52 -0.72 12.08 6.92
N SER A 53 -0.84 11.62 5.68
CA SER A 53 0.16 11.74 4.61
C SER A 53 -0.53 12.01 3.29
N ILE A 54 -0.06 13.02 2.56
CA ILE A 54 -0.50 13.33 1.19
C ILE A 54 0.73 13.36 0.31
N LEU A 55 0.85 12.38 -0.58
CA LEU A 55 1.92 12.29 -1.56
C LEU A 55 1.38 12.64 -2.95
N ARG A 56 1.84 13.76 -3.49
CA ARG A 56 1.53 14.19 -4.86
C ARG A 56 2.77 14.14 -5.74
N ARG A 57 2.74 13.31 -6.77
CA ARG A 57 3.84 13.16 -7.75
C ARG A 57 3.28 12.71 -9.10
N ASP A 58 4.18 12.49 -10.03
CA ASP A 58 3.89 11.86 -11.30
C ASP A 58 4.35 10.40 -11.26
N LEU A 59 3.60 9.53 -11.91
CA LEU A 59 3.86 8.11 -12.04
C LEU A 59 4.11 7.81 -13.53
N MET A 60 5.36 7.57 -13.90
CA MET A 60 5.74 7.28 -15.27
C MET A 60 5.50 5.79 -15.62
N PRO A 61 5.34 5.44 -16.91
CA PRO A 61 5.23 4.05 -17.33
C PRO A 61 6.38 3.18 -16.79
N GLY A 62 6.05 2.07 -16.15
CA GLY A 62 7.01 1.14 -15.52
C GLY A 62 7.42 1.52 -14.09
N GLU A 63 6.98 2.67 -13.57
CA GLU A 63 7.21 3.04 -12.18
C GLU A 63 6.16 2.43 -11.23
N ALA A 64 6.49 2.49 -9.94
CA ALA A 64 5.59 2.11 -8.87
C ALA A 64 5.57 3.20 -7.80
N THR A 65 4.40 3.35 -7.17
CA THR A 65 4.23 4.18 -5.98
C THR A 65 3.52 3.40 -4.90
N GLY A 66 3.53 3.88 -3.66
CA GLY A 66 2.92 3.17 -2.56
C GLY A 66 3.09 3.89 -1.24
N ASP A 67 2.31 3.44 -0.26
CA ASP A 67 2.39 3.91 1.11
C ASP A 67 2.06 2.76 2.07
N ALA A 68 2.39 2.97 3.34
CA ALA A 68 2.05 2.04 4.41
C ALA A 68 0.73 2.45 5.07
N GLY A 69 -0.12 1.47 5.32
CA GLY A 69 -1.30 1.66 6.17
C GLY A 69 -0.97 1.52 7.66
N HIS A 70 -1.99 1.62 8.49
CA HIS A 70 -1.87 1.39 9.93
C HIS A 70 -2.09 -0.09 10.29
N ILE A 71 -1.28 -0.63 11.21
CA ILE A 71 -1.46 -2.01 11.71
C ILE A 71 -2.83 -2.12 12.39
N LEU A 72 -3.20 -1.13 13.19
CA LEU A 72 -4.51 -1.04 13.85
C LEU A 72 -5.19 0.25 13.35
N PRO A 73 -5.86 0.23 12.19
CA PRO A 73 -6.60 1.39 11.72
C PRO A 73 -7.77 1.68 12.65
N ASP A 74 -8.08 2.96 12.85
CA ASP A 74 -9.32 3.41 13.47
C ASP A 74 -10.48 3.26 12.46
N GLU A 75 -11.71 3.56 12.91
CA GLU A 75 -12.90 3.45 12.06
C GLU A 75 -12.91 4.48 10.91
N ASP A 76 -12.15 5.56 11.07
CA ASP A 76 -12.05 6.67 10.12
C ASP A 76 -10.84 6.54 9.17
N PHE A 77 -10.08 5.44 9.25
CA PHE A 77 -8.91 5.22 8.42
C PHE A 77 -9.29 5.16 6.95
N PHE A 78 -8.61 5.95 6.13
CA PHE A 78 -8.75 5.94 4.69
C PHE A 78 -7.38 5.94 4.01
N MET A 79 -7.31 5.26 2.87
CA MET A 79 -6.19 5.33 1.95
C MET A 79 -6.76 5.46 0.53
N MET A 80 -6.62 6.64 -0.04
CA MET A 80 -7.19 6.96 -1.34
C MET A 80 -6.09 7.23 -2.34
N PHE A 81 -6.19 6.60 -3.50
CA PHE A 81 -5.33 6.88 -4.64
C PHE A 81 -6.16 7.52 -5.74
N ASP A 82 -5.89 8.79 -6.04
CA ASP A 82 -6.51 9.55 -7.13
C ASP A 82 -5.44 9.80 -8.20
N TRP A 83 -5.74 9.51 -9.46
CA TRP A 83 -4.80 9.70 -10.56
C TRP A 83 -5.49 10.13 -11.85
N TRP A 84 -4.78 10.89 -12.66
CA TRP A 84 -5.30 11.42 -13.92
C TRP A 84 -4.16 11.71 -14.90
N ALA A 85 -4.50 11.73 -16.18
CA ALA A 85 -3.66 12.32 -17.23
C ALA A 85 -4.42 13.48 -17.88
N ASP A 86 -3.71 14.31 -18.65
CA ASP A 86 -4.25 15.55 -19.25
C ASP A 86 -5.56 15.37 -20.02
N LYS A 87 -5.77 14.18 -20.59
CA LYS A 87 -6.93 13.86 -21.45
C LYS A 87 -7.85 12.80 -20.87
N THR A 88 -7.56 12.27 -19.67
CA THR A 88 -8.37 11.23 -19.04
C THR A 88 -9.09 11.79 -17.82
N PRO A 89 -10.36 11.42 -17.58
CA PRO A 89 -11.04 11.76 -16.35
C PRO A 89 -10.25 11.24 -15.14
N PRO A 90 -10.20 12.00 -14.03
CA PRO A 90 -9.59 11.53 -12.81
C PRO A 90 -10.28 10.26 -12.30
N GLN A 91 -9.45 9.27 -12.01
CA GLN A 91 -9.82 7.99 -11.44
C GLN A 91 -9.48 8.00 -9.95
N CYS A 92 -10.25 7.26 -9.16
CA CYS A 92 -10.04 7.21 -7.73
C CYS A 92 -10.42 5.84 -7.17
N ILE A 93 -9.55 5.31 -6.32
CA ILE A 93 -9.79 4.07 -5.57
C ILE A 93 -9.56 4.33 -4.09
N ASP A 94 -10.48 3.83 -3.28
CA ASP A 94 -10.34 3.68 -1.84
C ASP A 94 -9.81 2.27 -1.58
N ILE A 95 -8.67 2.20 -0.89
CA ILE A 95 -7.93 0.98 -0.66
C ILE A 95 -8.06 0.62 0.81
N THR A 96 -8.50 -0.61 1.10
CA THR A 96 -8.52 -1.15 2.46
C THR A 96 -7.30 -2.07 2.68
N PRO A 97 -6.22 -1.59 3.32
CA PRO A 97 -5.00 -2.37 3.50
C PRO A 97 -5.22 -3.62 4.34
N LYS A 98 -4.44 -4.68 4.08
CA LYS A 98 -4.51 -5.95 4.81
C LYS A 98 -3.29 -6.10 5.71
N ARG A 99 -3.49 -6.27 7.02
CA ARG A 99 -2.41 -6.54 7.98
C ARG A 99 -1.57 -7.73 7.51
N TRP A 100 -0.27 -7.68 7.79
CA TRP A 100 0.68 -8.75 7.45
C TRP A 100 0.80 -9.04 5.95
N SER A 101 0.42 -8.10 5.10
CA SER A 101 0.40 -8.29 3.65
C SER A 101 0.73 -7.01 2.92
N THR A 102 1.36 -7.17 1.76
CA THR A 102 1.44 -6.16 0.73
C THR A 102 0.25 -6.36 -0.23
N LEU A 103 -0.42 -5.29 -0.60
CA LEU A 103 -1.41 -5.30 -1.68
C LEU A 103 -0.75 -4.72 -2.94
N ASP A 104 -0.57 -5.57 -3.94
CA ASP A 104 -0.01 -5.19 -5.23
C ASP A 104 -1.15 -4.90 -6.20
N ILE A 105 -1.27 -3.63 -6.61
CA ILE A 105 -2.31 -3.13 -7.52
C ILE A 105 -1.62 -2.80 -8.84
N TYR A 106 -2.12 -3.34 -9.94
CA TYR A 106 -1.54 -3.11 -11.26
C TYR A 106 -2.43 -2.20 -12.09
N LEU A 107 -1.85 -1.15 -12.65
CA LEU A 107 -2.46 -0.30 -13.67
C LEU A 107 -2.00 -0.75 -15.06
N ASP A 108 -2.95 -0.94 -15.96
CA ASP A 108 -2.69 -1.27 -17.36
C ASP A 108 -2.10 -0.08 -18.13
N ARG A 109 -1.81 -0.28 -19.42
CA ARG A 109 -1.25 0.76 -20.30
C ARG A 109 -2.12 2.02 -20.45
N SER A 110 -3.40 1.93 -20.11
CA SER A 110 -4.37 3.03 -20.15
C SER A 110 -4.61 3.68 -18.79
N GLY A 111 -3.96 3.17 -17.73
CA GLY A 111 -4.16 3.64 -16.37
C GLY A 111 -5.41 3.08 -15.69
N LYS A 112 -5.99 2.00 -16.21
CA LYS A 112 -7.10 1.27 -15.55
C LYS A 112 -6.54 0.17 -14.68
N ILE A 113 -7.29 -0.29 -13.67
CA ILE A 113 -6.88 -1.45 -12.89
C ILE A 113 -6.86 -2.69 -13.79
N ASP A 114 -5.69 -3.31 -13.90
CA ASP A 114 -5.49 -4.59 -14.57
C ASP A 114 -6.00 -5.71 -13.66
N ILE A 115 -7.27 -6.07 -13.85
CA ILE A 115 -7.93 -7.15 -13.11
C ILE A 115 -7.37 -8.55 -13.42
N ALA A 116 -6.57 -8.69 -14.48
CA ALA A 116 -5.94 -9.95 -14.83
C ALA A 116 -4.61 -10.14 -14.07
N LYS A 117 -3.92 -9.04 -13.72
CA LYS A 117 -2.68 -9.07 -12.92
C LYS A 117 -2.91 -8.83 -11.44
N THR A 118 -3.91 -8.04 -11.07
CA THR A 118 -4.23 -7.75 -9.68
C THR A 118 -4.97 -8.93 -9.06
N ASP A 119 -4.51 -9.42 -7.91
CA ASP A 119 -5.11 -10.57 -7.25
C ASP A 119 -6.60 -10.32 -6.89
N PRO A 120 -7.51 -11.29 -7.08
CA PRO A 120 -8.93 -11.11 -6.74
C PRO A 120 -9.20 -10.68 -5.29
N ASP A 121 -8.40 -11.16 -4.32
CA ASP A 121 -8.52 -10.76 -2.92
C ASP A 121 -8.08 -9.30 -2.70
N VAL A 122 -7.17 -8.79 -3.53
CA VAL A 122 -6.78 -7.38 -3.55
C VAL A 122 -7.93 -6.56 -4.15
N ILE A 123 -8.49 -6.98 -5.29
CA ILE A 123 -9.61 -6.29 -5.95
C ILE A 123 -10.82 -6.15 -5.00
N ALA A 124 -11.14 -7.20 -4.23
CA ALA A 124 -12.23 -7.16 -3.26
C ALA A 124 -12.04 -6.12 -2.13
N ARG A 125 -10.83 -5.59 -1.96
CA ARG A 125 -10.46 -4.56 -0.98
C ARG A 125 -10.38 -3.16 -1.59
N LEU A 126 -10.58 -3.05 -2.90
CA LEU A 126 -10.64 -1.79 -3.61
C LEU A 126 -12.10 -1.39 -3.76
N LYS A 127 -12.41 -0.14 -3.40
CA LYS A 127 -13.73 0.45 -3.57
C LYS A 127 -13.62 1.67 -4.45
N GLN A 128 -14.65 1.89 -5.26
CA GLN A 128 -14.78 3.13 -6.01
C GLN A 128 -15.02 4.29 -5.04
N CYS A 129 -14.36 5.43 -5.28
CA CYS A 129 -14.61 6.63 -4.52
C CYS A 129 -16.00 7.22 -4.85
N PRO A 130 -16.77 7.70 -3.85
CA PRO A 130 -18.10 8.24 -4.08
C PRO A 130 -18.06 9.44 -5.03
N GLY A 131 -18.96 9.46 -6.03
CA GLY A 131 -19.08 10.55 -7.01
C GLY A 131 -18.04 10.58 -8.12
N ARG A 132 -17.16 9.57 -8.23
CA ARG A 132 -16.16 9.42 -9.31
C ARG A 132 -16.60 8.36 -10.34
N PRO A 133 -16.03 8.33 -11.56
CA PRO A 133 -16.25 7.26 -12.52
C PRO A 133 -15.84 5.90 -11.94
N ASP A 134 -16.45 4.81 -12.40
CA ASP A 134 -16.09 3.45 -11.97
C ASP A 134 -14.70 3.07 -12.53
N PRO A 135 -13.67 2.86 -11.68
CA PRO A 135 -12.33 2.52 -12.15
C PRO A 135 -12.23 1.09 -12.72
N PHE A 136 -13.29 0.27 -12.56
CA PHE A 136 -13.36 -1.12 -13.04
C PHE A 136 -14.18 -1.30 -14.32
N ARG A 137 -14.88 -0.27 -14.83
CA ARG A 137 -15.74 -0.35 -16.02
C ARG A 137 -15.37 0.68 -17.10
N PRO A 138 -15.67 0.40 -18.40
CA PRO A 138 -15.42 1.32 -19.51
C PRO A 138 -16.30 2.57 -19.49
#